data_AF-A0A8C5W2T9-F1
#
_entry.id   AF-A0A8C5W2T9-F1
#
_cell.length_a   1.000
_cell.length_b   1.000
_cell.length_c   1.000
_cell.angle_alpha   90.00
_cell.angle_beta   90.00
_cell.angle_gamma   90.00
#
_symmetry.space_group_name_H-M   'P 1'
#
loop_
_entity.id
_entity.type
_entity.pdbx_description
1 polymer ?
#
loop_
_entity_poly.entity_id
_entity_poly.type
_entity_poly.pdbx_seq_one_letter_code
_entity_poly.pdbx_strand_id
1 'polypeptide(L)'
;LAELEGAGERGPGGPRGPGERASGAPAASAAAPGERGGDGAPSRAAAGASAMFAGLQDLGVANGEDLKETLTNCTEPLKAIEQFQTENGVLLPSLQSALPFLDLHGTPRLEFHQSVFDELRDKLLERVSAIASEGKAEERSWKTFWRRAFSRSRCHLCSQWMCVMKHLPKVRKKLKLVMADKELYRACLFGDEVSPLLKQYILEKRVGSSARSLRPAQLLVLPQTRRQGEVVRRLTQMVGKSVKLYDMVLQFLRTLFLRTRNVHYCTLRAELLMSLHDLDVGDICTVDPCHKFTWCLDACIRERFVDSKRARELQGFLDGVKKGQEQVLGDLSMILCDPFAINTLALSTIRHLQELVGQETLPRDSPDLLLLLRLLALGQGAWDMIDSQVFKEPKMEVELITRFLPMLMSFVVDDHTFNVDQKLPAEEKAPVTYPNTLPESFTKFLQEQRMACEVGLYYVLHVTKQRNKNALLRLLPGLVETFGDLAFSDIFLHLLTGNLALLADEFALEDFCSCLFDGFFLSASPRKENVHRHVLRLLLHLHPRVAPSKLEALQKALEPTGQSGEAVKELYSQLGEKLEQLDHRKPSPAQAAETPALELPLPSAPAPAPAPAPAPATL
;
A
#
# COMPACT_ATOMS: atom_id res chain seq x y z
N LEU A 1 10.79 -9.02 17.23
CA LEU A 1 9.31 -9.03 17.09
C LEU A 1 8.60 -8.08 18.08
N ALA A 2 9.25 -7.58 19.15
CA ALA A 2 8.74 -6.48 19.99
C ALA A 2 9.18 -5.06 19.52
N GLU A 3 10.17 -4.93 18.64
CA GLU A 3 10.60 -3.64 18.07
C GLU A 3 9.70 -3.10 16.92
N LEU A 4 8.43 -3.53 16.87
CA LEU A 4 7.46 -3.11 15.84
C LEU A 4 6.42 -2.11 16.36
N GLU A 5 6.44 -1.75 17.64
CA GLU A 5 5.43 -0.87 18.25
C GLU A 5 5.79 0.63 18.26
N GLY A 6 7.00 1.01 17.82
CA GLY A 6 7.49 2.39 17.93
C GLY A 6 7.44 3.22 16.65
N ALA A 7 6.36 3.19 15.85
CA ALA A 7 6.15 4.16 14.76
C ALA A 7 4.71 4.08 14.21
N GLY A 8 3.74 4.51 15.01
CA GLY A 8 2.35 4.65 14.57
C GLY A 8 1.70 5.79 15.31
N GLU A 9 1.68 6.97 14.70
CA GLU A 9 0.88 8.10 15.17
C GLU A 9 -0.59 7.68 15.24
N ARG A 10 -1.15 7.69 16.45
CA ARG A 10 -2.58 7.51 16.70
C ARG A 10 -3.30 8.80 16.32
N GLY A 11 -4.01 8.80 15.19
CA GLY A 11 -5.00 9.82 14.87
C GLY A 11 -6.25 9.69 15.77
N PRO A 12 -6.91 10.79 16.17
CA PRO A 12 -8.01 10.74 17.12
C PRO A 12 -9.37 10.48 16.44
N GLY A 13 -10.17 9.63 17.10
CA GLY A 13 -11.64 9.77 17.24
C GLY A 13 -12.52 9.74 15.99
N GLY A 14 -13.15 8.60 15.72
CA GLY A 14 -14.46 8.50 15.04
C GLY A 14 -15.58 8.18 16.05
N PRO A 15 -16.80 8.73 15.89
CA PRO A 15 -17.81 8.77 16.94
C PRO A 15 -18.52 7.43 17.14
N ARG A 16 -18.75 7.07 18.42
CA ARG A 16 -19.64 5.98 18.83
C ARG A 16 -21.09 6.46 18.74
N GLY A 17 -21.91 5.80 17.91
CA GLY A 17 -23.36 5.93 17.94
C GLY A 17 -23.98 5.32 19.21
N PRO A 18 -25.18 5.77 19.62
CA PRO A 18 -25.72 5.53 20.96
C PRO A 18 -26.25 4.11 21.11
N GLY A 19 -26.03 3.54 22.30
CA GLY A 19 -26.56 2.25 22.70
C GLY A 19 -28.02 2.33 23.13
N GLU A 20 -28.82 1.39 22.63
CA GLU A 20 -30.11 1.06 23.24
C GLU A 20 -29.92 -0.08 24.24
N ARG A 21 -30.19 0.25 25.51
CA ARG A 21 -30.45 -0.70 26.58
C ARG A 21 -31.89 -1.18 26.44
N ALA A 22 -32.09 -2.50 26.40
CA ALA A 22 -33.33 -3.11 26.86
C ALA A 22 -33.02 -4.38 27.65
N SER A 23 -33.35 -4.32 28.93
CA SER A 23 -33.30 -5.37 29.94
C SER A 23 -34.59 -6.19 29.95
N GLY A 24 -34.52 -7.51 30.20
CA GLY A 24 -35.60 -8.20 30.94
C GLY A 24 -36.02 -9.62 30.53
N ALA A 25 -35.21 -10.63 30.90
CA ALA A 25 -35.59 -11.90 31.55
C ALA A 25 -36.61 -12.89 30.87
N PRO A 26 -36.88 -14.11 31.41
CA PRO A 26 -36.18 -15.34 30.99
C PRO A 26 -37.07 -16.59 30.71
N ALA A 27 -36.41 -17.70 30.37
CA ALA A 27 -36.79 -19.13 30.49
C ALA A 27 -37.60 -19.80 29.36
N ALA A 28 -37.01 -20.84 28.73
CA ALA A 28 -37.33 -22.27 28.99
C ALA A 28 -36.85 -23.24 27.88
N SER A 29 -36.23 -24.34 28.35
CA SER A 29 -36.23 -25.72 27.83
C SER A 29 -35.77 -26.08 26.40
N ALA A 30 -34.60 -26.72 26.35
CA ALA A 30 -34.35 -28.09 25.87
C ALA A 30 -34.91 -28.56 24.51
N ALA A 31 -34.00 -28.81 23.57
CA ALA A 31 -34.02 -30.00 22.71
C ALA A 31 -32.62 -30.24 22.10
N ALA A 32 -32.02 -31.39 22.42
CA ALA A 32 -30.85 -31.92 21.73
C ALA A 32 -31.24 -32.42 20.32
N PRO A 33 -30.28 -32.49 19.38
CA PRO A 33 -30.07 -33.80 18.76
C PRO A 33 -28.60 -34.11 18.43
N GLY A 34 -28.24 -35.37 18.69
CA GLY A 34 -27.60 -36.24 17.69
C GLY A 34 -26.11 -36.06 17.46
N GLU A 35 -25.33 -36.90 18.13
CA GLU A 35 -23.98 -37.29 17.72
C GLU A 35 -23.95 -37.73 16.25
N ARG A 36 -23.14 -37.05 15.44
CA ARG A 36 -22.52 -37.63 14.25
C ARG A 36 -21.04 -37.25 14.26
N GLY A 37 -20.21 -38.26 14.45
CA GLY A 37 -18.75 -38.17 14.39
C GLY A 37 -18.28 -37.62 13.04
N GLY A 38 -17.38 -36.65 13.12
CA GLY A 38 -16.60 -36.16 11.99
C GLY A 38 -15.18 -35.95 12.48
N ASP A 39 -14.23 -36.65 11.85
CA ASP A 39 -12.80 -36.55 12.07
C ASP A 39 -12.33 -35.09 12.03
N GLY A 40 -12.02 -34.54 13.21
CA GLY A 40 -11.42 -33.22 13.36
C GLY A 40 -9.92 -33.30 13.17
N ALA A 41 -9.45 -32.98 11.96
CA ALA A 41 -8.04 -32.65 11.75
C ALA A 41 -7.68 -31.42 12.61
N PRO A 42 -6.58 -31.45 13.39
CA PRO A 42 -6.24 -30.34 14.28
C PRO A 42 -5.90 -29.08 13.47
N SER A 43 -6.36 -27.92 13.95
CA SER A 43 -6.05 -26.63 13.33
C SER A 43 -4.53 -26.40 13.28
N ARG A 44 -4.02 -25.93 12.14
CA ARG A 44 -2.58 -25.63 11.95
C ARG A 44 -2.03 -24.61 12.96
N ALA A 45 -2.89 -23.82 13.59
CA ALA A 45 -2.51 -22.91 14.68
C ALA A 45 -2.15 -23.66 15.97
N ALA A 46 -2.88 -24.73 16.32
CA ALA A 46 -2.57 -25.60 17.46
C ALA A 46 -1.30 -26.43 17.23
N ALA A 47 -1.07 -26.88 15.99
CA ALA A 47 0.17 -27.56 15.60
C ALA A 47 1.40 -26.66 15.73
N GLY A 48 1.27 -25.36 15.44
CA GLY A 48 2.33 -24.38 15.60
C GLY A 48 2.72 -24.17 17.07
N ALA A 49 1.75 -24.08 17.98
CA ALA A 49 2.01 -23.93 19.42
C ALA A 49 2.57 -25.21 20.06
N SER A 50 2.07 -26.39 19.67
CA SER A 50 2.56 -27.69 20.18
C SER A 50 4.02 -27.96 19.76
N ALA A 51 4.41 -27.54 18.53
CA ALA A 51 5.80 -27.61 18.08
C ALA A 51 6.74 -26.67 18.86
N MET A 52 6.27 -25.51 19.33
CA MET A 52 7.10 -24.54 20.08
C MET A 52 7.54 -25.04 21.47
N PHE A 53 6.80 -25.97 22.07
CA PHE A 53 7.01 -26.48 23.43
C PHE A 53 7.38 -27.97 23.49
N ALA A 54 7.61 -28.60 22.33
CA ALA A 54 8.06 -29.98 22.25
C ALA A 54 9.41 -30.16 22.96
N GLY A 55 9.46 -31.01 23.99
CA GLY A 55 10.66 -31.32 24.79
C GLY A 55 10.62 -30.87 26.26
N LEU A 56 9.57 -30.17 26.71
CA LEU A 56 9.38 -29.86 28.15
C LEU A 56 9.08 -31.10 28.99
N GLN A 57 8.41 -32.10 28.40
CA GLN A 57 8.12 -33.40 29.04
C GLN A 57 9.40 -34.18 29.41
N ASP A 58 10.45 -34.09 28.59
CA ASP A 58 11.77 -34.69 28.87
C ASP A 58 12.48 -34.06 30.10
N LEU A 59 11.97 -32.93 30.59
CA LEU A 59 12.49 -32.16 31.71
C LEU A 59 11.56 -32.16 32.93
N GLY A 60 10.43 -32.88 32.87
CA GLY A 60 9.45 -32.96 33.95
C GLY A 60 8.63 -31.68 34.15
N VAL A 61 8.53 -30.82 33.12
CA VAL A 61 7.71 -29.59 33.16
C VAL A 61 6.39 -29.85 32.43
N ALA A 62 5.27 -29.60 33.10
CA ALA A 62 3.93 -29.81 32.55
C ALA A 62 3.67 -28.87 31.36
N ASN A 63 3.04 -29.40 30.31
CA ASN A 63 2.73 -28.66 29.09
C ASN A 63 1.23 -28.36 28.94
N GLY A 64 0.88 -27.72 27.81
CA GLY A 64 -0.52 -27.36 27.52
C GLY A 64 -1.46 -28.55 27.31
N GLU A 65 -0.93 -29.74 26.96
CA GLU A 65 -1.73 -30.96 26.87
C GLU A 65 -1.99 -31.55 28.26
N ASP A 66 -1.04 -31.48 29.19
CA ASP A 66 -1.22 -31.90 30.59
C ASP A 66 -2.26 -31.01 31.30
N LEU A 67 -2.24 -29.70 31.05
CA LEU A 67 -3.26 -28.77 31.54
C LEU A 67 -4.63 -29.09 30.93
N LYS A 68 -4.69 -29.38 29.63
CA LYS A 68 -5.93 -29.72 28.93
C LYS A 68 -6.50 -31.05 29.44
N GLU A 69 -5.67 -32.06 29.70
CA GLU A 69 -6.07 -33.32 30.30
C GLU A 69 -6.60 -33.11 31.73
N THR A 70 -5.90 -32.29 32.53
CA THR A 70 -6.32 -31.92 33.89
C THR A 70 -7.68 -31.19 33.87
N LEU A 71 -7.89 -30.27 32.95
CA LEU A 71 -9.15 -29.52 32.81
C LEU A 71 -10.30 -30.35 32.25
N THR A 72 -10.00 -31.38 31.45
CA THR A 72 -11.00 -32.29 30.89
C THR A 72 -11.50 -33.29 31.93
N ASN A 73 -10.66 -33.62 32.92
CA ASN A 73 -10.95 -34.64 33.95
C ASN A 73 -11.37 -34.05 35.32
N CYS A 74 -11.36 -32.71 35.49
CA CYS A 74 -11.70 -32.06 36.76
C CYS A 74 -13.18 -31.63 36.87
N THR A 75 -13.76 -31.77 38.06
CA THR A 75 -15.11 -31.28 38.40
C THR A 75 -15.15 -29.79 38.77
N GLU A 76 -14.01 -29.21 39.17
CA GLU A 76 -13.88 -27.79 39.53
C GLU A 76 -12.70 -27.14 38.75
N PRO A 77 -12.93 -26.59 37.56
CA PRO A 77 -11.86 -26.14 36.67
C PRO A 77 -11.08 -24.94 37.20
N LEU A 78 -11.71 -24.03 37.96
CA LEU A 78 -11.02 -22.86 38.52
C LEU A 78 -9.98 -23.24 39.57
N LYS A 79 -10.28 -24.20 40.45
CA LYS A 79 -9.32 -24.71 41.44
C LYS A 79 -8.19 -25.49 40.79
N ALA A 80 -8.48 -26.25 39.72
CA ALA A 80 -7.46 -26.95 38.95
C ALA A 80 -6.48 -25.97 38.27
N ILE A 81 -6.97 -24.82 37.77
CA ILE A 81 -6.11 -23.76 37.21
C ILE A 81 -5.27 -23.10 38.31
N GLU A 82 -5.86 -22.76 39.46
CA GLU A 82 -5.11 -22.18 40.59
C GLU A 82 -4.03 -23.12 41.11
N GLN A 83 -4.33 -24.41 41.23
CA GLN A 83 -3.37 -25.43 41.63
C GLN A 83 -2.26 -25.57 40.58
N PHE A 84 -2.61 -25.67 39.29
CA PHE A 84 -1.63 -25.76 38.21
C PHE A 84 -0.71 -24.53 38.16
N GLN A 85 -1.26 -23.32 38.39
CA GLN A 85 -0.50 -22.07 38.44
C GLN A 85 0.41 -22.00 39.68
N THR A 86 -0.03 -22.55 40.82
CA THR A 86 0.77 -22.61 42.05
C THR A 86 1.93 -23.59 41.91
N GLU A 87 1.71 -24.72 41.23
CA GLU A 87 2.72 -25.76 41.02
C GLU A 87 3.73 -25.41 39.92
N ASN A 88 3.29 -24.75 38.83
CA ASN A 88 4.13 -24.45 37.65
C ASN A 88 4.53 -22.98 37.51
N GLY A 89 4.14 -22.12 38.44
CA GLY A 89 4.51 -20.70 38.48
C GLY A 89 5.93 -20.43 39.00
N VAL A 90 6.36 -19.16 38.95
CA VAL A 90 7.65 -18.75 39.52
C VAL A 90 7.55 -18.74 41.05
N LEU A 91 8.16 -19.74 41.70
CA LEU A 91 8.10 -19.96 43.15
C LEU A 91 9.01 -19.00 43.94
N LEU A 92 8.63 -17.73 44.00
CA LEU A 92 9.28 -16.72 44.84
C LEU A 92 8.32 -16.29 45.99
N PRO A 93 8.72 -16.40 47.27
CA PRO A 93 7.86 -16.05 48.40
C PRO A 93 7.36 -14.60 48.40
N SER A 94 8.16 -13.66 47.88
CA SER A 94 7.78 -12.24 47.72
C SER A 94 6.78 -12.00 46.59
N LEU A 95 6.72 -12.91 45.61
CA LEU A 95 5.88 -12.80 44.44
C LEU A 95 4.44 -13.26 44.72
N GLN A 96 4.26 -14.22 45.63
CA GLN A 96 2.94 -14.70 46.05
C GLN A 96 2.06 -13.58 46.61
N SER A 97 2.65 -12.62 47.34
CA SER A 97 1.94 -11.45 47.86
C SER A 97 1.73 -10.35 46.82
N ALA A 98 2.52 -10.31 45.74
CA ALA A 98 2.52 -9.24 44.74
C ALA A 98 1.63 -9.52 43.52
N LEU A 99 1.47 -10.79 43.13
CA LEU A 99 0.63 -11.21 42.00
C LEU A 99 -0.84 -10.76 42.12
N PRO A 100 -1.50 -10.85 43.29
CA PRO A 100 -2.87 -10.36 43.44
C PRO A 100 -3.01 -8.85 43.21
N PHE A 101 -1.97 -8.06 43.51
CA PHE A 101 -1.97 -6.63 43.21
C PHE A 101 -1.86 -6.36 41.70
N LEU A 102 -1.06 -7.15 40.97
CA LEU A 102 -0.98 -7.06 39.51
C LEU A 102 -2.30 -7.46 38.84
N ASP A 103 -2.97 -8.49 39.36
CA ASP A 103 -4.30 -8.90 38.90
C ASP A 103 -5.34 -7.77 39.11
N LEU A 104 -5.29 -7.07 40.25
CA LEU A 104 -6.13 -5.89 40.53
C LEU A 104 -5.87 -4.71 39.58
N HIS A 105 -4.64 -4.58 39.08
CA HIS A 105 -4.26 -3.58 38.08
C HIS A 105 -4.57 -4.01 36.64
N GLY A 106 -5.17 -5.18 36.44
CA GLY A 106 -5.58 -5.67 35.13
C GLY A 106 -4.42 -6.20 34.27
N THR A 107 -3.24 -6.41 34.85
CA THR A 107 -2.11 -7.00 34.13
C THR A 107 -2.28 -8.52 34.09
N PRO A 108 -2.46 -9.14 32.91
CA PRO A 108 -2.58 -10.58 32.83
C PRO A 108 -1.26 -11.26 33.23
N ARG A 109 -1.34 -12.32 34.04
CA ARG A 109 -0.17 -13.07 34.53
C ARG A 109 0.77 -13.55 33.42
N LEU A 110 0.24 -13.82 32.22
CA LEU A 110 1.03 -14.16 31.03
C LEU A 110 2.02 -13.06 30.66
N GLU A 111 1.58 -11.80 30.62
CA GLU A 111 2.44 -10.65 30.29
C GLU A 111 3.54 -10.47 31.32
N PHE A 112 3.22 -10.65 32.61
CA PHE A 112 4.22 -10.62 33.68
C PHE A 112 5.27 -11.73 33.49
N HIS A 113 4.84 -12.98 33.27
CA HIS A 113 5.77 -14.10 33.07
C HIS A 113 6.59 -13.95 31.78
N GLN A 114 6.02 -13.40 30.72
CA GLN A 114 6.75 -13.06 29.48
C GLN A 114 7.81 -11.99 29.74
N SER A 115 7.47 -10.92 30.47
CA SER A 115 8.42 -9.86 30.83
C SER A 115 9.57 -10.37 31.69
N VAL A 116 9.29 -11.21 32.69
CA VAL A 116 10.32 -11.85 33.53
C VAL A 116 11.23 -12.76 32.70
N PHE A 117 10.65 -13.50 31.75
CA PHE A 117 11.39 -14.37 30.86
C PHE A 117 12.31 -13.57 29.92
N ASP A 118 11.83 -12.46 29.37
CA ASP A 118 12.61 -11.57 28.52
C ASP A 118 13.76 -10.91 29.30
N GLU A 119 13.52 -10.45 30.52
CA GLU A 119 14.56 -9.88 31.40
C GLU A 119 15.62 -10.92 31.79
N LEU A 120 15.21 -12.15 32.09
CA LEU A 120 16.13 -13.26 32.35
C LEU A 120 16.93 -13.63 31.10
N ARG A 121 16.31 -13.58 29.93
CA ARG A 121 16.97 -13.83 28.64
C ARG A 121 18.08 -12.78 28.41
N ASP A 122 17.78 -11.52 28.68
CA ASP A 122 18.69 -10.41 28.39
C ASP A 122 19.85 -10.38 29.40
N LYS A 123 19.59 -10.61 30.69
CA LYS A 123 20.66 -10.80 31.71
C LYS A 123 21.54 -12.01 31.43
N LEU A 124 20.98 -13.08 30.86
CA LEU A 124 21.77 -14.24 30.46
C LEU A 124 22.68 -13.90 29.27
N LEU A 125 22.18 -13.13 28.30
CA LEU A 125 22.98 -12.65 27.16
C LEU A 125 24.11 -11.73 27.62
N GLU A 126 23.84 -10.81 28.54
CA GLU A 126 24.85 -9.93 29.14
C GLU A 126 25.92 -10.72 29.92
N ARG A 127 25.52 -11.74 30.69
CA ARG A 127 26.49 -12.61 31.36
C ARG A 127 27.32 -13.41 30.37
N VAL A 128 26.71 -13.92 29.29
CA VAL A 128 27.42 -14.65 28.24
C VAL A 128 28.44 -13.74 27.54
N SER A 129 28.09 -12.49 27.26
CA SER A 129 29.01 -11.52 26.65
C SER A 129 30.14 -11.10 27.62
N ALA A 130 29.83 -10.93 28.91
CA ALA A 130 30.83 -10.64 29.95
C ALA A 130 31.84 -11.79 30.11
N ILE A 131 31.38 -13.04 30.24
CA ILE A 131 32.25 -14.22 30.34
C ILE A 131 33.06 -14.42 29.04
N ALA A 132 32.50 -14.05 27.88
CA ALA A 132 33.23 -14.08 26.62
C ALA A 132 34.34 -13.01 26.54
N SER A 133 34.14 -11.85 27.17
CA SER A 133 35.13 -10.76 27.23
C SER A 133 36.29 -11.04 28.20
N GLU A 134 36.08 -11.85 29.23
CA GLU A 134 37.09 -12.18 30.25
C GLU A 134 38.16 -13.19 29.76
N GLY A 135 37.99 -13.80 28.58
CA GLY A 135 39.01 -14.60 27.88
C GLY A 135 39.48 -15.89 28.60
N LYS A 136 39.03 -16.16 29.83
CA LYS A 136 39.50 -17.25 30.71
C LYS A 136 38.52 -18.42 30.85
N ALA A 137 37.52 -18.52 29.98
CA ALA A 137 36.60 -19.65 30.03
C ALA A 137 37.18 -20.84 29.25
N GLU A 138 37.57 -21.90 29.97
CA GLU A 138 38.00 -23.17 29.38
C GLU A 138 36.98 -23.65 28.33
N GLU A 139 37.47 -24.14 27.19
CA GLU A 139 36.64 -24.68 26.09
C GLU A 139 35.64 -25.75 26.55
N ARG A 140 35.91 -26.43 27.68
CA ARG A 140 35.01 -27.39 28.35
C ARG A 140 33.80 -26.71 29.00
N SER A 141 33.95 -25.54 29.63
CA SER A 141 32.86 -24.78 30.26
C SER A 141 31.80 -24.39 29.22
N TRP A 142 32.23 -23.78 28.10
CA TRP A 142 31.34 -23.42 27.00
C TRP A 142 30.67 -24.61 26.33
N LYS A 143 31.39 -25.73 26.18
CA LYS A 143 30.82 -26.98 25.65
C LYS A 143 29.73 -27.55 26.56
N THR A 144 29.83 -27.36 27.86
CA THR A 144 28.88 -27.89 28.87
C THR A 144 27.67 -26.96 29.00
N PHE A 145 27.89 -25.64 29.00
CA PHE A 145 26.84 -24.63 28.93
C PHE A 145 25.98 -24.80 27.68
N TRP A 146 26.62 -24.95 26.53
CA TRP A 146 25.92 -25.19 25.26
C TRP A 146 25.08 -26.47 25.28
N ARG A 147 25.61 -27.60 25.79
CA ARG A 147 24.82 -28.84 25.91
C ARG A 147 23.61 -28.66 26.83
N ARG A 148 23.80 -28.02 27.99
CA ARG A 148 22.75 -27.85 29.00
C ARG A 148 21.64 -26.91 28.57
N ALA A 149 21.96 -25.85 27.84
CA ALA A 149 20.92 -24.99 27.35
C ALA A 149 20.26 -25.63 26.08
N PHE A 150 20.98 -26.42 25.26
CA PHE A 150 20.47 -26.98 24.00
C PHE A 150 19.43 -28.07 24.30
N SER A 151 19.63 -28.78 25.42
CA SER A 151 18.61 -29.68 25.97
C SER A 151 17.42 -28.96 26.61
N ARG A 152 17.51 -27.64 26.90
CA ARG A 152 16.52 -26.91 27.72
C ARG A 152 15.54 -26.02 26.96
N SER A 153 15.74 -25.76 25.66
CA SER A 153 14.78 -24.92 24.91
C SER A 153 14.94 -25.06 23.39
N ARG A 154 13.82 -25.24 22.68
CA ARG A 154 13.82 -25.41 21.22
C ARG A 154 13.54 -24.12 20.43
N CYS A 155 12.82 -23.11 20.95
CA CYS A 155 12.43 -21.94 20.14
C CYS A 155 12.83 -20.54 20.67
N HIS A 156 12.59 -20.19 21.93
CA HIS A 156 12.73 -18.78 22.39
C HIS A 156 14.16 -18.31 22.71
N LEU A 157 15.16 -19.21 22.67
CA LEU A 157 16.55 -18.92 23.01
C LEU A 157 17.48 -18.87 21.79
N CYS A 158 16.98 -18.85 20.54
CA CYS A 158 17.82 -18.81 19.33
C CYS A 158 18.88 -17.70 19.36
N SER A 159 18.56 -16.52 19.89
CA SER A 159 19.53 -15.42 20.08
C SER A 159 20.67 -15.79 21.03
N GLN A 160 20.38 -16.51 22.11
CA GLN A 160 21.38 -16.99 23.09
C GLN A 160 22.29 -18.08 22.50
N TRP A 161 21.73 -19.00 21.70
CA TRP A 161 22.48 -20.01 20.97
C TRP A 161 23.52 -19.42 20.03
N MET A 162 23.12 -18.38 19.30
CA MET A 162 23.95 -17.70 18.31
C MET A 162 25.05 -16.87 18.97
N CYS A 163 24.75 -16.20 20.09
CA CYS A 163 25.74 -15.43 20.85
C CYS A 163 26.86 -16.35 21.38
N VAL A 164 26.51 -17.50 21.96
CA VAL A 164 27.50 -18.51 22.42
C VAL A 164 28.28 -19.11 21.24
N MET A 165 27.65 -19.28 20.07
CA MET A 165 28.29 -19.88 18.89
C MET A 165 29.37 -18.97 18.27
N LYS A 166 29.21 -17.64 18.37
CA LYS A 166 30.18 -16.62 17.90
C LYS A 166 31.54 -16.75 18.58
N HIS A 167 31.59 -17.32 19.79
CA HIS A 167 32.79 -17.45 20.61
C HIS A 167 33.40 -18.87 20.63
N LEU A 168 32.86 -19.83 19.86
CA LEU A 168 33.43 -21.19 19.76
C LEU A 168 34.43 -21.31 18.58
N PRO A 169 35.73 -21.58 18.81
CA PRO A 169 36.74 -21.58 17.76
C PRO A 169 36.68 -22.78 16.77
N LYS A 170 35.92 -23.85 17.06
CA LYS A 170 35.74 -25.01 16.16
C LYS A 170 34.28 -25.48 16.10
N VAL A 171 33.50 -24.85 15.20
CA VAL A 171 32.05 -25.10 15.00
C VAL A 171 31.75 -26.35 14.14
N ARG A 172 32.72 -26.85 13.36
CA ARG A 172 32.50 -27.82 12.27
C ARG A 172 31.84 -29.16 12.65
N LYS A 173 32.11 -29.72 13.84
CA LYS A 173 31.54 -31.03 14.24
C LYS A 173 30.16 -30.92 14.90
N LYS A 174 29.78 -29.75 15.41
CA LYS A 174 28.52 -29.52 16.13
C LYS A 174 27.44 -28.80 15.31
N LEU A 175 27.84 -28.12 14.22
CA LEU A 175 26.91 -27.64 13.21
C LEU A 175 26.07 -28.79 12.63
N LYS A 176 26.61 -30.01 12.56
CA LYS A 176 25.88 -31.21 12.12
C LYS A 176 24.68 -31.59 13.01
N LEU A 177 24.70 -31.26 14.31
CA LEU A 177 23.59 -31.49 15.24
C LEU A 177 22.53 -30.37 15.16
N VAL A 178 22.95 -29.13 14.91
CA VAL A 178 22.04 -28.00 14.64
C VAL A 178 21.40 -28.13 13.25
N MET A 179 22.14 -28.65 12.27
CA MET A 179 21.67 -29.00 10.93
C MET A 179 20.85 -30.30 10.88
N ALA A 180 20.73 -31.03 11.99
CA ALA A 180 19.85 -32.20 12.07
C ALA A 180 18.39 -31.77 12.04
N ASP A 181 18.07 -30.57 12.53
CA ASP A 181 16.77 -29.93 12.36
C ASP A 181 16.89 -28.76 11.36
N LYS A 182 16.89 -29.14 10.07
CA LYS A 182 17.06 -28.22 8.91
C LYS A 182 15.97 -27.15 8.81
N GLU A 183 14.81 -27.38 9.43
CA GLU A 183 13.63 -26.54 9.28
C GLU A 183 13.65 -25.37 10.26
N LEU A 184 14.01 -25.63 11.51
CA LEU A 184 14.06 -24.61 12.56
C LEU A 184 15.23 -23.62 12.37
N TYR A 185 16.40 -24.13 11.99
CA TYR A 185 17.60 -23.33 11.76
C TYR A 185 17.41 -22.33 10.59
N ARG A 186 16.65 -22.69 9.57
CA ARG A 186 16.38 -21.80 8.43
C ARG A 186 15.28 -20.78 8.75
N ALA A 187 14.23 -21.16 9.46
CA ALA A 187 13.08 -20.28 9.70
C ALA A 187 13.40 -19.05 10.57
N CYS A 188 14.14 -19.23 11.68
CA CYS A 188 14.45 -18.12 12.59
C CYS A 188 15.47 -17.14 11.99
N LEU A 189 16.53 -17.65 11.35
CA LEU A 189 17.54 -16.82 10.67
C LEU A 189 16.97 -16.08 9.44
N PHE A 190 16.07 -16.73 8.70
CA PHE A 190 15.48 -16.13 7.49
C PHE A 190 14.51 -15.00 7.83
N GLY A 191 13.68 -15.14 8.88
CA GLY A 191 12.79 -14.08 9.33
C GLY A 191 13.53 -12.80 9.75
N ASP A 192 14.64 -12.95 10.49
CA ASP A 192 15.47 -11.82 10.95
C ASP A 192 16.16 -11.08 9.80
N GLU A 193 16.55 -11.78 8.73
CA GLU A 193 17.16 -11.17 7.54
C GLU A 193 16.12 -10.59 6.56
N VAL A 194 14.93 -11.19 6.46
CA VAL A 194 13.88 -10.72 5.53
C VAL A 194 13.16 -9.49 6.07
N SER A 195 12.89 -9.41 7.37
CA SER A 195 12.20 -8.27 8.00
C SER A 195 12.80 -6.88 7.67
N PRO A 196 14.13 -6.65 7.79
CA PRO A 196 14.72 -5.36 7.43
C PRO A 196 14.62 -5.06 5.93
N LEU A 197 14.71 -6.07 5.07
CA LEU A 197 14.52 -5.90 3.62
C LEU A 197 13.09 -5.45 3.31
N LEU A 198 12.09 -6.03 3.96
CA LEU A 198 10.69 -5.62 3.80
C LEU A 198 10.47 -4.18 4.27
N LYS A 199 11.08 -3.77 5.39
CA LYS A 199 11.03 -2.36 5.84
C LYS A 199 11.70 -1.41 4.85
N GLN A 200 12.88 -1.79 4.35
CA GLN A 200 13.62 -1.02 3.34
C GLN A 200 12.78 -0.84 2.07
N TYR A 201 12.14 -1.90 1.57
CA TYR A 201 11.28 -1.82 0.38
C TYR A 201 10.15 -0.79 0.56
N ILE A 202 9.45 -0.83 1.69
CA ILE A 202 8.37 0.12 1.95
C ILE A 202 8.90 1.56 2.07
N LEU A 203 10.04 1.75 2.72
CA LEU A 203 10.68 3.06 2.83
C LEU A 203 11.06 3.58 1.44
N GLU A 204 11.68 2.76 0.59
CA GLU A 204 12.04 3.11 -0.79
C GLU A 204 10.81 3.48 -1.62
N LYS A 205 9.67 2.79 -1.45
CA LYS A 205 8.42 3.15 -2.16
C LYS A 205 7.80 4.44 -1.64
N ARG A 206 7.77 4.66 -0.32
CA ARG A 206 7.31 5.93 0.28
C ARG A 206 8.18 7.12 -0.11
N VAL A 207 9.50 6.94 -0.09
CA VAL A 207 10.49 7.97 -0.47
C VAL A 207 10.56 8.15 -1.98
N GLY A 208 10.35 7.10 -2.77
CA GLY A 208 10.14 7.18 -4.20
C GLY A 208 8.96 8.10 -4.52
N SER A 209 7.79 7.83 -3.93
CA SER A 209 6.63 8.75 -3.92
C SER A 209 6.91 10.08 -3.24
N SER A 210 8.07 10.22 -2.55
CA SER A 210 8.54 11.47 -1.98
C SER A 210 9.55 12.27 -2.81
N ALA A 211 10.19 11.62 -3.79
CA ALA A 211 11.33 12.19 -4.49
C ALA A 211 10.93 13.34 -5.42
N ARG A 212 11.84 14.31 -5.55
CA ARG A 212 11.78 15.63 -6.23
C ARG A 212 11.20 15.67 -7.66
N SER A 213 10.88 14.54 -8.29
CA SER A 213 10.43 14.48 -9.68
C SER A 213 8.91 14.33 -9.76
N LEU A 214 8.23 15.37 -10.27
CA LEU A 214 6.82 15.38 -10.66
C LEU A 214 6.50 14.55 -11.91
N ARG A 215 7.47 13.82 -12.45
CA ARG A 215 7.17 12.95 -13.58
C ARG A 215 6.18 11.90 -13.10
N PRO A 216 5.08 11.63 -13.83
CA PRO A 216 4.14 10.53 -13.53
C PRO A 216 4.78 9.12 -13.61
N ALA A 217 6.10 9.05 -13.57
CA ALA A 217 6.94 7.91 -13.89
C ALA A 217 6.74 6.71 -12.96
N GLN A 218 6.27 6.87 -11.72
CA GLN A 218 6.30 5.79 -10.72
C GLN A 218 5.37 4.62 -11.05
N LEU A 219 4.14 4.91 -11.52
CA LEU A 219 3.21 3.90 -12.01
C LEU A 219 3.38 3.61 -13.52
N LEU A 220 4.24 4.38 -14.19
CA LEU A 220 4.63 4.16 -15.58
C LEU A 220 5.90 3.28 -15.70
N VAL A 221 6.59 2.98 -14.60
CA VAL A 221 7.78 2.12 -14.59
C VAL A 221 7.39 0.72 -15.07
N LEU A 222 8.08 0.25 -16.10
CA LEU A 222 7.87 -1.08 -16.68
C LEU A 222 8.08 -2.17 -15.62
N PRO A 223 7.29 -3.26 -15.62
CA PRO A 223 7.43 -4.30 -14.61
C PRO A 223 8.84 -4.87 -14.46
N GLN A 224 9.55 -5.05 -15.58
CA GLN A 224 10.94 -5.51 -15.59
C GLN A 224 11.88 -4.58 -14.82
N THR A 225 11.76 -3.26 -14.99
CA THR A 225 12.60 -2.29 -14.26
C THR A 225 12.31 -2.30 -12.76
N ARG A 226 11.06 -2.55 -12.35
CA ARG A 226 10.71 -2.63 -10.93
C ARG A 226 11.35 -3.83 -10.23
N ARG A 227 11.38 -4.97 -10.93
CA ARG A 227 12.00 -6.22 -10.44
C ARG A 227 13.51 -6.15 -10.30
N GLN A 228 14.17 -5.16 -10.91
CA GLN A 228 15.61 -4.94 -10.76
C GLN A 228 16.00 -4.26 -9.43
N GLY A 229 15.04 -3.88 -8.58
CA GLY A 229 15.32 -3.32 -7.26
C GLY A 229 16.16 -4.25 -6.38
N GLU A 230 17.05 -3.66 -5.58
CA GLU A 230 18.01 -4.40 -4.73
C GLU A 230 17.28 -5.36 -3.78
N VAL A 231 16.21 -4.90 -3.15
CA VAL A 231 15.43 -5.71 -2.21
C VAL A 231 14.81 -6.93 -2.90
N VAL A 232 14.17 -6.75 -4.06
CA VAL A 232 13.53 -7.84 -4.79
C VAL A 232 14.59 -8.87 -5.21
N ARG A 233 15.71 -8.41 -5.77
CA ARG A 233 16.81 -9.30 -6.18
C ARG A 233 17.36 -10.12 -5.01
N ARG A 234 17.58 -9.48 -3.86
CA ARG A 234 18.11 -10.13 -2.66
C ARG A 234 17.11 -11.15 -2.08
N LEU A 235 15.82 -10.80 -2.03
CA LEU A 235 14.76 -11.73 -1.62
C LEU A 235 14.68 -12.94 -2.56
N THR A 236 14.70 -12.71 -3.88
CA THR A 236 14.70 -13.79 -4.89
C THR A 236 15.91 -14.72 -4.70
N GLN A 237 17.11 -14.17 -4.46
CA GLN A 237 18.31 -14.96 -4.20
C GLN A 237 18.23 -15.77 -2.90
N MET A 238 17.68 -15.17 -1.83
CA MET A 238 17.52 -15.85 -0.53
C MET A 238 16.51 -16.99 -0.59
N VAL A 239 15.41 -16.81 -1.33
CA VAL A 239 14.40 -17.85 -1.57
C VAL A 239 14.97 -18.97 -2.44
N GLY A 240 15.67 -18.60 -3.52
CA GLY A 240 16.24 -19.54 -4.48
C GLY A 240 15.17 -20.47 -5.06
N LYS A 241 15.38 -21.79 -4.95
CA LYS A 241 14.45 -22.82 -5.42
C LYS A 241 13.56 -23.41 -4.32
N SER A 242 13.60 -22.85 -3.11
CA SER A 242 12.93 -23.46 -1.95
C SER A 242 11.48 -22.98 -1.82
N VAL A 243 10.52 -23.86 -2.15
CA VAL A 243 9.08 -23.61 -1.98
C VAL A 243 8.75 -23.22 -0.53
N LYS A 244 9.36 -23.89 0.46
CA LYS A 244 9.15 -23.57 1.90
C LYS A 244 9.56 -22.14 2.27
N LEU A 245 10.68 -21.64 1.73
CA LEU A 245 11.11 -20.26 1.99
C LEU A 245 10.22 -19.26 1.28
N TYR A 246 9.78 -19.60 0.06
CA TYR A 246 8.81 -18.80 -0.68
C TYR A 246 7.49 -18.65 0.10
N ASP A 247 6.92 -19.77 0.57
CA ASP A 247 5.70 -19.79 1.38
C ASP A 247 5.84 -18.94 2.66
N MET A 248 7.02 -18.99 3.29
CA MET A 248 7.32 -18.19 4.48
C MET A 248 7.32 -16.68 4.15
N VAL A 249 7.93 -16.26 3.04
CA VAL A 249 7.84 -14.86 2.59
C VAL A 249 6.40 -14.47 2.32
N LEU A 250 5.62 -15.30 1.63
CA LEU A 250 4.20 -15.01 1.38
C LEU A 250 3.41 -14.86 2.68
N GLN A 251 3.68 -15.68 3.70
CA GLN A 251 3.05 -15.54 5.01
C GLN A 251 3.44 -14.22 5.70
N PHE A 252 4.70 -13.79 5.61
CA PHE A 252 5.11 -12.46 6.09
C PHE A 252 4.39 -11.33 5.35
N LEU A 253 4.28 -11.41 4.02
CA LEU A 253 3.58 -10.40 3.23
C LEU A 253 2.10 -10.31 3.61
N ARG A 254 1.40 -11.45 3.77
CA ARG A 254 0.00 -11.47 4.24
C ARG A 254 -0.14 -10.84 5.63
N THR A 255 0.74 -11.23 6.56
CA THR A 255 0.72 -10.72 7.95
C THR A 255 0.97 -9.21 7.99
N LEU A 256 1.96 -8.72 7.25
CA LEU A 256 2.29 -7.31 7.20
C LEU A 256 1.22 -6.50 6.47
N PHE A 257 0.64 -7.04 5.39
CA PHE A 257 -0.49 -6.41 4.71
C PHE A 257 -1.69 -6.25 5.66
N LEU A 258 -2.03 -7.28 6.42
CA LEU A 258 -3.10 -7.20 7.42
C LEU A 258 -2.82 -6.15 8.49
N ARG A 259 -1.63 -6.18 9.09
CA ARG A 259 -1.27 -5.29 10.21
C ARG A 259 -1.11 -3.83 9.80
N THR A 260 -0.55 -3.57 8.63
CA THR A 260 -0.16 -2.20 8.21
C THR A 260 -1.11 -1.59 7.20
N ARG A 261 -1.97 -2.39 6.55
CA ARG A 261 -2.79 -1.99 5.40
C ARG A 261 -1.99 -1.41 4.23
N ASN A 262 -0.69 -1.69 4.15
CA ASN A 262 0.16 -1.15 3.11
C ASN A 262 0.11 -2.03 1.84
N VAL A 263 -0.53 -1.50 0.80
CA VAL A 263 -0.70 -2.16 -0.50
C VAL A 263 0.61 -2.46 -1.22
N HIS A 264 1.74 -1.85 -0.86
CA HIS A 264 3.03 -2.17 -1.48
C HIS A 264 3.52 -3.58 -1.15
N TYR A 265 3.02 -4.23 -0.09
CA TYR A 265 3.26 -5.65 0.13
C TYR A 265 2.59 -6.53 -0.93
N CYS A 266 1.46 -6.08 -1.49
CA CYS A 266 0.80 -6.69 -2.63
C CYS A 266 1.65 -6.57 -3.90
N THR A 267 2.23 -5.39 -4.15
CA THR A 267 3.20 -5.17 -5.22
C THR A 267 4.39 -6.13 -5.09
N LEU A 268 4.96 -6.24 -3.87
CA LEU A 268 6.10 -7.11 -3.63
C LEU A 268 5.78 -8.59 -3.85
N ARG A 269 4.56 -9.04 -3.52
CA ARG A 269 4.10 -10.39 -3.83
C ARG A 269 4.17 -10.68 -5.34
N ALA A 270 3.59 -9.80 -6.15
CA ALA A 270 3.58 -9.95 -7.60
C ALA A 270 5.00 -9.84 -8.20
N GLU A 271 5.81 -8.88 -7.72
CA GLU A 271 7.19 -8.68 -8.17
C GLU A 271 8.10 -9.87 -7.84
N LEU A 272 7.97 -10.46 -6.65
CA LEU A 272 8.76 -11.63 -6.24
C LEU A 272 8.43 -12.85 -7.11
N LEU A 273 7.14 -13.13 -7.32
CA LEU A 273 6.70 -14.25 -8.17
C LEU A 273 7.20 -14.09 -9.60
N MET A 274 7.11 -12.89 -10.15
CA MET A 274 7.58 -12.62 -11.50
C MET A 274 9.10 -12.55 -11.60
N SER A 275 9.81 -12.15 -10.55
CA SER A 275 11.27 -12.25 -10.50
C SER A 275 11.75 -13.70 -10.48
N LEU A 276 11.03 -14.63 -9.83
CA LEU A 276 11.34 -16.06 -9.85
C LEU A 276 11.06 -16.70 -11.20
N HIS A 277 9.98 -16.27 -11.87
CA HIS A 277 9.69 -16.64 -13.25
C HIS A 277 10.79 -16.18 -14.21
N ASP A 278 11.25 -14.92 -14.08
CA ASP A 278 12.30 -14.37 -14.94
C ASP A 278 13.67 -15.08 -14.76
N LEU A 279 13.85 -15.82 -13.65
CA LEU A 279 15.01 -16.67 -13.38
C LEU A 279 14.78 -18.17 -13.70
N ASP A 280 13.67 -18.50 -14.36
CA ASP A 280 13.28 -19.86 -14.73
C ASP A 280 13.22 -20.84 -13.52
N VAL A 281 12.77 -20.36 -12.36
CA VAL A 281 12.61 -21.19 -11.15
C VAL A 281 11.28 -21.97 -11.22
N GLY A 282 11.25 -22.99 -12.08
CA GLY A 282 10.07 -23.83 -12.32
C GLY A 282 9.54 -24.53 -11.05
N ASP A 283 10.40 -24.83 -10.08
CA ASP A 283 10.03 -25.49 -8.81
C ASP A 283 8.99 -24.70 -8.00
N ILE A 284 9.00 -23.36 -8.11
CA ILE A 284 8.05 -22.48 -7.44
C ILE A 284 6.91 -22.09 -8.38
N CYS A 285 7.23 -21.69 -9.62
CA CYS A 285 6.24 -21.19 -10.57
C CYS A 285 5.20 -22.24 -11.01
N THR A 286 5.54 -23.54 -10.93
CA THR A 286 4.58 -24.63 -11.23
C THR A 286 3.66 -24.94 -10.07
N VAL A 287 4.09 -24.64 -8.84
CA VAL A 287 3.34 -24.93 -7.61
C VAL A 287 2.44 -23.76 -7.21
N ASP A 288 2.86 -22.52 -7.47
CA ASP A 288 2.06 -21.34 -7.15
C ASP A 288 0.82 -21.23 -8.07
N PRO A 289 -0.41 -21.33 -7.52
CA PRO A 289 -1.63 -21.27 -8.30
C PRO A 289 -1.89 -19.90 -8.93
N CYS A 290 -1.29 -18.84 -8.40
CA CYS A 290 -1.42 -17.46 -8.89
C CYS A 290 -0.46 -17.13 -10.03
N HIS A 291 0.49 -18.00 -10.36
CA HIS A 291 1.54 -17.72 -11.33
C HIS A 291 1.00 -17.32 -12.71
N LYS A 292 0.15 -18.14 -13.33
CA LYS A 292 -0.40 -17.87 -14.66
C LYS A 292 -1.25 -16.59 -14.69
N PHE A 293 -2.04 -16.37 -13.64
CA PHE A 293 -2.83 -15.16 -13.47
C PHE A 293 -1.94 -13.91 -13.40
N THR A 294 -0.92 -13.94 -12.53
CA THR A 294 0.03 -12.84 -12.34
C THR A 294 0.79 -12.55 -13.63
N TRP A 295 1.20 -13.58 -14.37
CA TRP A 295 1.87 -13.42 -15.66
C TRP A 295 0.98 -12.77 -16.73
N CYS A 296 -0.28 -13.18 -16.80
CA CYS A 296 -1.27 -12.55 -17.68
C CYS A 296 -1.53 -11.08 -17.28
N LEU A 297 -1.64 -10.80 -15.98
CA LEU A 297 -1.82 -9.45 -15.47
C LEU A 297 -0.58 -8.57 -15.69
N ASP A 298 0.64 -9.10 -15.56
CA ASP A 298 1.90 -8.39 -15.85
C ASP A 298 1.96 -7.95 -17.32
N ALA A 299 1.44 -8.78 -18.24
CA ALA A 299 1.27 -8.41 -19.64
C ALA A 299 0.31 -7.24 -19.82
N CYS A 300 -0.84 -7.26 -19.15
CA CYS A 300 -1.80 -6.16 -19.18
C CYS A 300 -1.21 -4.86 -18.61
N ILE A 301 -0.44 -4.93 -17.50
CA ILE A 301 0.22 -3.77 -16.89
C ILE A 301 1.26 -3.18 -17.84
N ARG A 302 2.04 -4.03 -18.53
CA ARG A 302 3.02 -3.59 -19.53
C ARG A 302 2.35 -2.86 -20.69
N GLU A 303 1.23 -3.39 -21.19
CA GLU A 303 0.46 -2.83 -22.31
C GLU A 303 -0.45 -1.66 -21.86
N ARG A 304 -0.63 -1.49 -20.54
CA ARG A 304 -1.49 -0.49 -19.89
C ARG A 304 -2.94 -0.56 -20.35
N PHE A 305 -3.38 -1.75 -20.74
CA PHE A 305 -4.72 -2.03 -21.22
C PHE A 305 -5.02 -3.52 -21.06
N VAL A 306 -6.31 -3.84 -20.86
CA VAL A 306 -6.82 -5.22 -20.86
C VAL A 306 -7.76 -5.37 -22.05
N ASP A 307 -7.30 -6.10 -23.07
CA ASP A 307 -8.12 -6.46 -24.22
C ASP A 307 -9.06 -7.65 -23.92
N SER A 308 -10.01 -7.92 -24.81
CA SER A 308 -11.00 -8.99 -24.67
C SER A 308 -10.41 -10.41 -24.62
N LYS A 309 -9.20 -10.63 -25.14
CA LYS A 309 -8.53 -11.94 -25.06
C LYS A 309 -7.95 -12.14 -23.66
N ARG A 310 -7.20 -11.15 -23.17
CA ARG A 310 -6.63 -11.13 -21.83
C ARG A 310 -7.70 -11.12 -20.75
N ALA A 311 -8.79 -10.38 -20.96
CA ALA A 311 -9.98 -10.44 -20.11
C ALA A 311 -10.47 -11.88 -19.95
N ARG A 312 -10.74 -12.58 -21.04
CA ARG A 312 -11.18 -13.99 -21.00
C ARG A 312 -10.16 -14.94 -20.35
N GLU A 313 -8.86 -14.72 -20.58
CA GLU A 313 -7.80 -15.49 -19.89
C GLU A 313 -7.84 -15.26 -18.36
N LEU A 314 -7.90 -14.00 -17.91
CA LEU A 314 -8.00 -13.63 -16.50
C LEU A 314 -9.27 -14.19 -15.85
N GLN A 315 -10.40 -14.12 -16.56
CA GLN A 315 -11.65 -14.72 -16.12
C GLN A 315 -11.53 -16.24 -15.96
N GLY A 316 -10.95 -16.92 -16.94
CA GLY A 316 -10.75 -18.37 -16.89
C GLY A 316 -9.90 -18.82 -15.69
N PHE A 317 -8.93 -18.01 -15.26
CA PHE A 317 -8.15 -18.28 -14.06
C PHE A 317 -8.97 -18.09 -12.77
N LEU A 318 -9.79 -17.05 -12.68
CA LEU A 318 -10.67 -16.82 -11.52
C LEU A 318 -11.74 -17.92 -11.40
N ASP A 319 -12.44 -18.21 -12.50
CA ASP A 319 -13.50 -19.22 -12.55
C ASP A 319 -12.93 -20.65 -12.40
N GLY A 320 -11.62 -20.82 -12.62
CA GLY A 320 -10.89 -22.07 -12.43
C GLY A 320 -10.56 -22.42 -10.97
N VAL A 321 -10.82 -21.52 -10.00
CA VAL A 321 -10.57 -21.78 -8.58
C VAL A 321 -11.56 -22.84 -8.06
N LYS A 322 -11.04 -24.00 -7.65
CA LYS A 322 -11.85 -25.14 -7.20
C LYS A 322 -12.38 -24.95 -5.78
N LYS A 323 -13.57 -25.51 -5.51
CA LYS A 323 -14.10 -25.66 -4.14
C LYS A 323 -13.07 -26.37 -3.26
N GLY A 324 -12.74 -25.78 -2.12
CA GLY A 324 -11.69 -26.26 -1.20
C GLY A 324 -10.29 -25.64 -1.42
N GLN A 325 -10.09 -24.89 -2.51
CA GLN A 325 -8.88 -24.07 -2.75
C GLN A 325 -9.19 -22.57 -2.69
N GLU A 326 -10.24 -22.19 -1.96
CA GLU A 326 -10.76 -20.82 -1.95
C GLU A 326 -9.71 -19.82 -1.41
N GLN A 327 -8.75 -20.26 -0.60
CA GLN A 327 -7.61 -19.45 -0.15
C GLN A 327 -6.81 -18.81 -1.30
N VAL A 328 -6.80 -19.45 -2.48
CA VAL A 328 -6.18 -18.90 -3.70
C VAL A 328 -6.83 -17.59 -4.10
N LEU A 329 -8.15 -17.44 -3.88
CA LEU A 329 -8.86 -16.20 -4.17
C LEU A 329 -8.30 -15.03 -3.36
N GLY A 330 -7.94 -15.25 -2.09
CA GLY A 330 -7.32 -14.21 -1.25
C GLY A 330 -5.95 -13.77 -1.77
N ASP A 331 -5.17 -14.70 -2.31
CA ASP A 331 -3.89 -14.42 -2.92
C ASP A 331 -4.01 -13.69 -4.28
N LEU A 332 -4.99 -14.07 -5.10
CA LEU A 332 -5.33 -13.39 -6.34
C LEU A 332 -5.84 -11.97 -6.07
N SER A 333 -6.71 -11.81 -5.07
CA SER A 333 -7.16 -10.52 -4.56
C SER A 333 -5.99 -9.67 -4.08
N MET A 334 -5.02 -10.25 -3.37
CA MET A 334 -3.81 -9.54 -2.97
C MET A 334 -3.05 -9.03 -4.20
N ILE A 335 -2.85 -9.85 -5.23
CA ILE A 335 -2.20 -9.42 -6.48
C ILE A 335 -3.00 -8.30 -7.17
N LEU A 336 -4.34 -8.39 -7.17
CA LEU A 336 -5.22 -7.36 -7.74
C LEU A 336 -5.25 -6.05 -6.94
N CYS A 337 -4.92 -6.11 -5.64
CA CYS A 337 -4.78 -4.96 -4.76
C CYS A 337 -3.47 -4.17 -5.02
N ASP A 338 -2.59 -4.66 -5.89
CA ASP A 338 -1.41 -3.94 -6.34
C ASP A 338 -1.78 -2.62 -7.04
N PRO A 339 -1.23 -1.46 -6.65
CA PRO A 339 -1.51 -0.17 -7.29
C PRO A 339 -1.35 -0.14 -8.81
N PHE A 340 -0.41 -0.93 -9.38
CA PHE A 340 -0.25 -1.01 -10.83
C PHE A 340 -1.38 -1.79 -11.50
N ALA A 341 -1.85 -2.87 -10.86
CA ALA A 341 -3.00 -3.64 -11.32
C ALA A 341 -4.26 -2.77 -11.28
N ILE A 342 -4.54 -2.14 -10.14
CA ILE A 342 -5.67 -1.20 -9.96
C ILE A 342 -5.65 -0.13 -11.05
N ASN A 343 -4.53 0.57 -11.22
CA ASN A 343 -4.39 1.62 -12.23
C ASN A 343 -4.66 1.11 -13.65
N THR A 344 -4.17 -0.08 -13.99
CA THR A 344 -4.38 -0.68 -15.31
C THR A 344 -5.85 -1.07 -15.53
N LEU A 345 -6.47 -1.71 -14.54
CA LEU A 345 -7.87 -2.15 -14.60
C LEU A 345 -8.84 -0.97 -14.65
N ALA A 346 -8.62 0.05 -13.81
CA ALA A 346 -9.46 1.24 -13.77
C ALA A 346 -9.34 2.07 -15.06
N LEU A 347 -8.12 2.31 -15.57
CA LEU A 347 -7.95 3.00 -16.85
C LEU A 347 -8.52 2.19 -18.03
N SER A 348 -8.42 0.86 -18.00
CA SER A 348 -9.06 0.00 -18.99
C SER A 348 -10.58 0.11 -18.92
N THR A 349 -11.16 0.16 -17.71
CA THR A 349 -12.60 0.38 -17.48
C THR A 349 -13.05 1.67 -18.14
N ILE A 350 -12.30 2.77 -17.95
CA ILE A 350 -12.62 4.05 -18.61
C ILE A 350 -12.54 3.96 -20.13
N ARG A 351 -11.51 3.30 -20.68
CA ARG A 351 -11.39 3.15 -22.14
C ARG A 351 -12.54 2.32 -22.72
N HIS A 352 -12.90 1.20 -22.07
CA HIS A 352 -14.06 0.39 -22.45
C HIS A 352 -15.34 1.21 -22.42
N LEU A 353 -15.58 2.04 -21.39
CA LEU A 353 -16.73 2.95 -21.37
C LEU A 353 -16.75 3.91 -22.57
N GLN A 354 -15.61 4.45 -22.98
CA GLN A 354 -15.52 5.30 -24.18
C GLN A 354 -15.81 4.52 -25.46
N GLU A 355 -15.33 3.29 -25.58
CA GLU A 355 -15.64 2.41 -26.71
C GLU A 355 -17.12 2.08 -26.79
N LEU A 356 -17.78 1.82 -25.66
CA LEU A 356 -19.23 1.58 -25.59
C LEU A 356 -20.03 2.81 -26.01
N VAL A 357 -19.59 4.03 -25.66
CA VAL A 357 -20.21 5.26 -26.16
C VAL A 357 -20.13 5.31 -27.70
N GLY A 358 -18.97 4.99 -28.28
CA GLY A 358 -18.79 4.96 -29.74
C GLY A 358 -19.55 3.84 -30.45
N GLN A 359 -19.89 2.75 -29.73
CA GLN A 359 -20.65 1.62 -30.25
C GLN A 359 -22.15 1.70 -29.94
N GLU A 360 -22.60 2.73 -29.21
CA GLU A 360 -23.99 2.90 -28.75
C GLU A 360 -24.50 1.70 -27.93
N THR A 361 -23.63 1.03 -27.18
CA THR A 361 -23.97 -0.13 -26.34
C THR A 361 -23.97 0.23 -24.86
N LEU A 362 -24.80 -0.47 -24.07
CA LEU A 362 -24.92 -0.20 -22.63
C LEU A 362 -23.82 -0.93 -21.83
N PRO A 363 -23.37 -0.37 -20.67
CA PRO A 363 -22.38 -1.00 -19.80
C PRO A 363 -22.68 -2.44 -19.40
N ARG A 364 -23.96 -2.74 -19.15
CA ARG A 364 -24.42 -4.07 -18.72
C ARG A 364 -24.26 -5.15 -19.79
N ASP A 365 -24.17 -4.76 -21.06
CA ASP A 365 -24.10 -5.68 -22.19
C ASP A 365 -22.64 -6.03 -22.55
N SER A 366 -21.66 -5.37 -21.91
CA SER A 366 -20.23 -5.63 -22.11
C SER A 366 -19.67 -6.59 -21.06
N PRO A 367 -19.40 -7.87 -21.42
CA PRO A 367 -18.85 -8.83 -20.47
C PRO A 367 -17.43 -8.45 -20.03
N ASP A 368 -16.64 -7.82 -20.90
CA ASP A 368 -15.29 -7.36 -20.59
C ASP A 368 -15.31 -6.27 -19.51
N LEU A 369 -16.23 -5.30 -19.63
CA LEU A 369 -16.41 -4.25 -18.61
C LEU A 369 -16.82 -4.85 -17.26
N LEU A 370 -17.80 -5.75 -17.26
CA LEU A 370 -18.25 -6.42 -16.03
C LEU A 370 -17.13 -7.22 -15.36
N LEU A 371 -16.26 -7.85 -16.15
CA LEU A 371 -15.09 -8.54 -15.64
C LEU A 371 -14.08 -7.57 -15.01
N LEU A 372 -13.79 -6.44 -15.65
CA LEU A 372 -12.86 -5.45 -15.10
C LEU A 372 -13.35 -4.93 -13.74
N LEU A 373 -14.65 -4.66 -13.62
CA LEU A 373 -15.27 -4.26 -12.36
C LEU A 373 -15.18 -5.39 -11.31
N ARG A 374 -15.40 -6.65 -11.69
CA ARG A 374 -15.23 -7.82 -10.82
C ARG A 374 -13.78 -7.94 -10.31
N LEU A 375 -12.78 -7.75 -11.17
CA LEU A 375 -11.36 -7.76 -10.83
C LEU A 375 -11.00 -6.62 -9.86
N LEU A 376 -11.49 -5.40 -10.11
CA LEU A 376 -11.32 -4.26 -9.20
C LEU A 376 -11.96 -4.54 -7.84
N ALA A 377 -13.18 -5.07 -7.81
CA ALA A 377 -13.87 -5.41 -6.55
C ALA A 377 -13.09 -6.44 -5.73
N LEU A 378 -12.54 -7.46 -6.39
CA LEU A 378 -11.67 -8.44 -5.75
C LEU A 378 -10.40 -7.82 -5.15
N GLY A 379 -9.78 -6.86 -5.84
CA GLY A 379 -8.61 -6.13 -5.34
C GLY A 379 -8.96 -5.23 -4.14
N GLN A 380 -10.08 -4.51 -4.19
CA GLN A 380 -10.54 -3.65 -3.10
C GLN A 380 -10.92 -4.43 -1.84
N GLY A 381 -11.51 -5.62 -2.01
CA GLY A 381 -11.89 -6.54 -0.94
C GLY A 381 -10.76 -7.44 -0.42
N ALA A 382 -9.53 -7.29 -0.92
CA ALA A 382 -8.42 -8.18 -0.57
C ALA A 382 -8.10 -8.20 0.93
N TRP A 383 -8.10 -7.03 1.57
CA TRP A 383 -7.81 -6.94 3.01
C TRP A 383 -8.89 -7.65 3.83
N ASP A 384 -10.17 -7.35 3.57
CA ASP A 384 -11.30 -7.94 4.30
C ASP A 384 -11.38 -9.45 4.09
N MET A 385 -11.07 -9.93 2.88
CA MET A 385 -11.06 -11.36 2.55
C MET A 385 -9.97 -12.12 3.31
N ILE A 386 -8.76 -11.54 3.41
CA ILE A 386 -7.64 -12.15 4.14
C ILE A 386 -7.85 -12.05 5.65
N ASP A 387 -8.44 -10.97 6.15
CA ASP A 387 -8.69 -10.79 7.59
C ASP A 387 -9.79 -11.74 8.09
N SER A 388 -10.94 -11.76 7.39
CA SER A 388 -12.08 -12.60 7.74
C SER A 388 -11.87 -14.09 7.45
N GLN A 389 -10.90 -14.44 6.61
CA GLN A 389 -10.71 -15.79 6.05
C GLN A 389 -11.94 -16.32 5.30
N VAL A 390 -12.83 -15.42 4.86
CA VAL A 390 -14.00 -15.75 4.03
C VAL A 390 -13.67 -15.45 2.58
N PHE A 391 -13.21 -16.47 1.86
CA PHE A 391 -12.75 -16.36 0.49
C PHE A 391 -13.91 -16.43 -0.51
N LYS A 392 -14.69 -15.35 -0.58
CA LYS A 392 -15.82 -15.22 -1.50
C LYS A 392 -15.71 -13.92 -2.27
N GLU A 393 -16.21 -13.95 -3.50
CA GLU A 393 -16.22 -12.76 -4.33
C GLU A 393 -17.16 -11.69 -3.75
N PRO A 394 -16.73 -10.42 -3.69
CA PRO A 394 -17.58 -9.33 -3.30
C PRO A 394 -18.78 -9.20 -4.25
N LYS A 395 -19.96 -8.97 -3.68
CA LYS A 395 -21.15 -8.68 -4.50
C LYS A 395 -21.03 -7.29 -5.10
N MET A 396 -21.17 -7.19 -6.41
CA MET A 396 -21.24 -5.91 -7.10
C MET A 396 -22.62 -5.28 -6.93
N GLU A 397 -22.65 -3.99 -6.64
CA GLU A 397 -23.91 -3.24 -6.55
C GLU A 397 -24.48 -2.99 -7.95
N VAL A 398 -25.76 -3.31 -8.14
CA VAL A 398 -26.43 -3.18 -9.45
C VAL A 398 -26.49 -1.72 -9.89
N GLU A 399 -26.67 -0.79 -8.93
CA GLU A 399 -26.75 0.65 -9.20
C GLU A 399 -25.47 1.22 -9.80
N LEU A 400 -24.30 0.62 -9.50
CA LEU A 400 -23.05 0.99 -10.14
C LEU A 400 -23.17 0.84 -11.66
N ILE A 401 -23.64 -0.33 -12.12
CA ILE A 401 -23.71 -0.67 -13.54
C ILE A 401 -24.88 0.05 -14.23
N THR A 402 -26.02 0.17 -13.56
CA THR A 402 -27.25 0.68 -14.19
C THR A 402 -27.44 2.18 -14.05
N ARG A 403 -26.74 2.87 -13.14
CA ARG A 403 -26.89 4.31 -12.90
C ARG A 403 -25.56 5.04 -12.99
N PHE A 404 -24.55 4.64 -12.23
CA PHE A 404 -23.28 5.35 -12.16
C PHE A 404 -22.48 5.29 -13.48
N LEU A 405 -22.30 4.11 -14.07
CA LEU A 405 -21.58 3.98 -15.34
C LEU A 405 -22.26 4.71 -16.51
N PRO A 406 -23.60 4.62 -16.71
CA PRO A 406 -24.30 5.45 -17.68
C PRO A 406 -24.13 6.96 -17.42
N MET A 407 -24.06 7.39 -16.16
CA MET A 407 -23.79 8.79 -15.81
C MET A 407 -22.39 9.22 -16.25
N LEU A 408 -21.37 8.39 -16.01
CA LEU A 408 -20.02 8.64 -16.54
C LEU A 408 -20.00 8.67 -18.08
N MET A 409 -20.73 7.77 -18.74
CA MET A 409 -20.86 7.80 -20.20
C MET A 409 -21.51 9.10 -20.69
N SER A 410 -22.49 9.65 -19.95
CA SER A 410 -23.09 10.94 -20.32
C SER A 410 -22.06 12.08 -20.29
N PHE A 411 -21.12 12.08 -19.34
CA PHE A 411 -20.03 13.06 -19.33
C PHE A 411 -19.08 12.89 -20.53
N VAL A 412 -18.81 11.65 -20.94
CA VAL A 412 -18.02 11.37 -22.15
C VAL A 412 -18.74 11.89 -23.41
N VAL A 413 -20.06 11.74 -23.48
CA VAL A 413 -20.88 12.27 -24.59
C VAL A 413 -20.88 13.81 -24.58
N ASP A 414 -21.03 14.45 -23.41
CA ASP A 414 -20.93 15.90 -23.26
C ASP A 414 -19.57 16.41 -23.79
N ASP A 415 -18.48 15.73 -23.42
CA ASP A 415 -17.12 16.03 -23.89
C ASP A 415 -16.98 15.88 -25.41
N HIS A 416 -17.50 14.80 -25.99
CA HIS A 416 -17.44 14.58 -27.43
C HIS A 416 -18.24 15.62 -28.20
N THR A 417 -19.46 15.92 -27.74
CA THR A 417 -20.36 16.91 -28.35
C THR A 417 -19.71 18.28 -28.33
N PHE A 418 -19.17 18.72 -27.18
CA PHE A 418 -18.49 20.00 -27.08
C PHE A 418 -17.25 20.09 -28.00
N ASN A 419 -16.46 19.01 -28.09
CA ASN A 419 -15.29 18.98 -28.97
C ASN A 419 -15.65 19.03 -30.46
N VAL A 420 -16.80 18.48 -30.85
CA VAL A 420 -17.32 18.58 -32.23
C VAL A 420 -17.78 20.00 -32.49
N ASP A 421 -18.56 20.60 -31.59
CA ASP A 421 -19.08 21.96 -31.74
C ASP A 421 -17.97 23.01 -31.88
N GLN A 422 -16.87 22.86 -31.14
CA GLN A 422 -15.72 23.76 -31.24
C GLN A 422 -15.06 23.74 -32.63
N LYS A 423 -15.19 22.62 -33.36
CA LYS A 423 -14.61 22.41 -34.70
C LYS A 423 -15.54 22.83 -35.83
N LEU A 424 -16.81 23.16 -35.56
CA LEU A 424 -17.76 23.59 -36.58
C LEU A 424 -17.38 24.96 -37.17
N PRO A 425 -17.69 25.22 -38.44
CA PRO A 425 -17.50 26.54 -39.06
C PRO A 425 -18.24 27.64 -38.30
N ALA A 426 -17.66 28.85 -38.27
CA ALA A 426 -18.18 29.98 -37.48
C ALA A 426 -19.64 30.37 -37.80
N GLU A 427 -20.13 30.05 -39.00
CA GLU A 427 -21.50 30.32 -39.45
C GLU A 427 -22.56 29.40 -38.80
N GLU A 428 -22.15 28.24 -38.27
CA GLU A 428 -23.03 27.26 -37.61
C GLU A 428 -22.86 27.24 -36.07
N LYS A 429 -22.00 28.10 -35.52
CA LYS A 429 -21.71 28.14 -34.08
C LYS A 429 -22.86 28.76 -33.29
N ALA A 430 -23.72 27.92 -32.71
CA ALA A 430 -24.46 28.31 -31.52
C ALA A 430 -23.47 28.58 -30.36
N PRO A 431 -23.74 29.52 -29.45
CA PRO A 431 -22.93 29.70 -28.25
C PRO A 431 -23.12 28.51 -27.30
N VAL A 432 -22.33 27.45 -27.50
CA VAL A 432 -22.38 26.25 -26.64
C VAL A 432 -21.47 26.48 -25.43
N THR A 433 -22.09 26.60 -24.26
CA THR A 433 -21.39 26.64 -22.98
C THR A 433 -21.16 25.22 -22.51
N TYR A 434 -19.94 24.89 -22.06
CA TYR A 434 -19.65 23.57 -21.52
C TYR A 434 -20.53 23.30 -20.28
N PRO A 435 -21.09 22.08 -20.11
CA PRO A 435 -21.89 21.76 -18.93
C PRO A 435 -21.04 21.85 -17.65
N ASN A 436 -21.30 22.87 -16.83
CA ASN A 436 -20.53 23.10 -15.60
C ASN A 436 -21.19 22.52 -14.34
N THR A 437 -22.40 21.96 -14.46
CA THR A 437 -23.11 21.37 -13.32
C THR A 437 -22.75 19.90 -13.14
N LEU A 438 -22.46 19.52 -11.90
CA LEU A 438 -22.25 18.14 -11.49
C LEU A 438 -23.54 17.60 -10.86
N PRO A 439 -24.13 16.50 -11.37
CA PRO A 439 -25.33 15.90 -10.77
C PRO A 439 -25.09 15.49 -9.31
N GLU A 440 -26.00 15.83 -8.40
CA GLU A 440 -25.90 15.46 -6.97
C GLU A 440 -25.80 13.94 -6.76
N SER A 441 -26.50 13.18 -7.60
CA SER A 441 -26.43 11.71 -7.60
C SER A 441 -25.02 11.19 -7.87
N PHE A 442 -24.24 11.88 -8.72
CA PHE A 442 -22.85 11.50 -8.99
C PHE A 442 -21.99 11.68 -7.73
N THR A 443 -22.09 12.83 -7.08
CA THR A 443 -21.37 13.12 -5.84
C THR A 443 -21.75 12.13 -4.75
N LYS A 444 -23.03 11.79 -4.61
CA LYS A 444 -23.50 10.78 -3.67
C LYS A 444 -22.87 9.41 -3.91
N PHE A 445 -22.77 8.97 -5.18
CA PHE A 445 -22.07 7.72 -5.52
C PHE A 445 -20.58 7.76 -5.13
N LEU A 446 -19.88 8.88 -5.35
CA LEU A 446 -18.48 9.03 -4.94
C LEU A 446 -18.29 9.00 -3.42
N GLN A 447 -19.28 9.44 -2.64
CA GLN A 447 -19.25 9.46 -1.17
C GLN A 447 -19.59 8.09 -0.55
N GLU A 448 -20.60 7.41 -1.08
CA GLU A 448 -21.17 6.21 -0.46
C GLU A 448 -20.57 4.90 -0.99
N GLN A 449 -20.16 4.86 -2.26
CA GLN A 449 -19.69 3.63 -2.91
C GLN A 449 -18.20 3.69 -3.25
N ARG A 450 -17.42 2.80 -2.62
CA ARG A 450 -15.96 2.66 -2.85
C ARG A 450 -15.60 2.44 -4.32
N MET A 451 -16.32 1.56 -5.02
CA MET A 451 -16.05 1.22 -6.42
C MET A 451 -16.37 2.39 -7.37
N ALA A 452 -17.49 3.07 -7.15
CA ALA A 452 -17.86 4.26 -7.91
C ALA A 452 -16.82 5.37 -7.71
N CYS A 453 -16.39 5.59 -6.46
CA CYS A 453 -15.32 6.52 -6.14
C CYS A 453 -14.04 6.19 -6.91
N GLU A 454 -13.58 4.94 -6.90
CA GLU A 454 -12.36 4.54 -7.59
C GLU A 454 -12.43 4.76 -9.10
N VAL A 455 -13.49 4.26 -9.76
CA VAL A 455 -13.69 4.47 -11.20
C VAL A 455 -13.80 5.96 -11.53
N GLY A 456 -14.52 6.74 -10.71
CA GLY A 456 -14.65 8.19 -10.88
C GLY A 456 -13.31 8.94 -10.75
N LEU A 457 -12.47 8.56 -9.78
CA LEU A 457 -11.14 9.13 -9.62
C LEU A 457 -10.26 8.83 -10.85
N TYR A 458 -10.28 7.59 -11.35
CA TYR A 458 -9.52 7.24 -12.56
C TYR A 458 -10.07 7.90 -13.83
N TYR A 459 -11.37 8.20 -13.89
CA TYR A 459 -11.94 9.05 -14.94
C TYR A 459 -11.36 10.48 -14.88
N VAL A 460 -11.27 11.08 -13.69
CA VAL A 460 -10.62 12.40 -13.51
C VAL A 460 -9.16 12.35 -13.98
N LEU A 461 -8.41 11.32 -13.60
CA LEU A 461 -7.02 11.16 -14.05
C LEU A 461 -6.92 11.07 -15.58
N HIS A 462 -7.85 10.35 -16.20
CA HIS A 462 -7.93 10.20 -17.66
C HIS A 462 -8.22 11.54 -18.35
N VAL A 463 -9.24 12.26 -17.90
CA VAL A 463 -9.61 13.59 -18.40
C VAL A 463 -8.46 14.59 -18.26
N THR A 464 -7.80 14.60 -17.10
CA THR A 464 -6.63 15.46 -16.84
C THR A 464 -5.50 15.14 -17.81
N LYS A 465 -5.24 13.85 -18.06
CA LYS A 465 -4.22 13.40 -19.02
C LYS A 465 -4.55 13.80 -20.47
N GLN A 466 -5.84 13.88 -20.82
CA GLN A 466 -6.29 14.38 -22.12
C GLN A 466 -6.24 15.91 -22.24
N ARG A 467 -5.78 16.62 -21.20
CA ARG A 467 -5.72 18.09 -21.13
C ARG A 467 -7.09 18.77 -21.28
N ASN A 468 -8.17 18.09 -20.92
CA ASN A 468 -9.52 18.67 -20.95
C ASN A 468 -9.79 19.41 -19.63
N LYS A 469 -9.50 20.71 -19.61
CA LYS A 469 -9.67 21.56 -18.42
C LYS A 469 -11.13 21.73 -18.00
N ASN A 470 -12.06 21.78 -18.96
CA ASN A 470 -13.48 22.04 -18.67
C ASN A 470 -14.10 20.86 -17.90
N ALA A 471 -13.84 19.65 -18.38
CA ALA A 471 -14.27 18.43 -17.69
C ALA A 471 -13.61 18.27 -16.32
N LEU A 472 -12.32 18.62 -16.19
CA LEU A 472 -11.65 18.64 -14.88
C LEU A 472 -12.34 19.60 -13.90
N LEU A 473 -12.60 20.85 -14.32
CA LEU A 473 -13.27 21.85 -13.49
C LEU A 473 -14.68 21.44 -13.08
N ARG A 474 -15.43 20.76 -13.95
CA ARG A 474 -16.76 20.19 -13.63
C ARG A 474 -16.68 19.12 -12.53
N LEU A 475 -15.65 18.28 -12.54
CA LEU A 475 -15.52 17.13 -11.65
C LEU A 475 -14.85 17.45 -10.31
N LEU A 476 -13.98 18.48 -10.25
CA LEU A 476 -13.23 18.86 -9.05
C LEU A 476 -14.09 19.03 -7.79
N PRO A 477 -15.27 19.69 -7.82
CA PRO A 477 -16.11 19.85 -6.63
C PRO A 477 -16.53 18.51 -6.01
N GLY A 478 -16.76 17.47 -6.83
CA GLY A 478 -17.13 16.13 -6.37
C GLY A 478 -16.00 15.36 -5.69
N LEU A 479 -14.74 15.84 -5.77
CA LEU A 479 -13.58 15.18 -5.18
C LEU A 479 -13.29 15.59 -3.74
N VAL A 480 -13.89 16.69 -3.26
CA VAL A 480 -13.65 17.22 -1.93
C VAL A 480 -14.14 16.25 -0.84
N GLU A 481 -15.29 15.62 -1.09
CA GLU A 481 -15.89 14.63 -0.20
C GLU A 481 -16.03 13.31 -0.96
N THR A 482 -15.12 12.37 -0.69
CA THR A 482 -15.10 11.05 -1.33
C THR A 482 -15.06 9.92 -0.32
N PHE A 483 -15.49 8.73 -0.74
CA PHE A 483 -15.50 7.54 0.10
C PHE A 483 -14.14 7.33 0.75
N GLY A 484 -14.10 7.36 2.09
CA GLY A 484 -12.87 7.12 2.85
C GLY A 484 -11.70 8.02 2.47
N ASP A 485 -11.96 9.23 1.96
CA ASP A 485 -10.93 10.19 1.53
C ASP A 485 -10.00 9.68 0.43
N LEU A 486 -10.48 8.77 -0.44
CA LEU A 486 -9.67 8.17 -1.51
C LEU A 486 -9.07 9.20 -2.48
N ALA A 487 -9.75 10.34 -2.71
CA ALA A 487 -9.22 11.47 -3.49
C ALA A 487 -7.97 12.11 -2.88
N PHE A 488 -7.70 11.87 -1.60
CA PHE A 488 -6.52 12.36 -0.89
C PHE A 488 -5.51 11.24 -0.57
N SER A 489 -5.66 10.07 -1.18
CA SER A 489 -4.68 9.00 -1.08
C SER A 489 -3.36 9.40 -1.78
N ASP A 490 -2.23 8.97 -1.23
CA ASP A 490 -0.90 9.34 -1.74
C ASP A 490 -0.72 8.95 -3.22
N ILE A 491 -1.21 7.76 -3.59
CA ILE A 491 -1.11 7.21 -4.94
C ILE A 491 -1.91 8.07 -5.94
N PHE A 492 -3.16 8.40 -5.61
CA PHE A 492 -4.01 9.21 -6.47
C PHE A 492 -3.45 10.63 -6.62
N LEU A 493 -3.07 11.28 -5.52
CA LEU A 493 -2.52 12.64 -5.56
C LEU A 493 -1.22 12.71 -6.37
N HIS A 494 -0.36 11.69 -6.26
CA HIS A 494 0.85 11.60 -7.06
C HIS A 494 0.55 11.51 -8.57
N LEU A 495 -0.44 10.67 -8.95
CA LEU A 495 -0.89 10.57 -10.34
C LEU A 495 -1.53 11.87 -10.84
N LEU A 496 -2.40 12.47 -10.03
CA LEU A 496 -3.12 13.69 -10.36
C LEU A 496 -2.15 14.84 -10.57
N THR A 497 -1.25 15.09 -9.61
CA THR A 497 -0.23 16.15 -9.73
C THR A 497 0.69 15.96 -10.92
N GLY A 498 1.08 14.72 -11.23
CA GLY A 498 1.85 14.40 -12.43
C GLY A 498 1.09 14.69 -13.74
N ASN A 499 -0.22 14.44 -13.78
CA ASN A 499 -1.05 14.77 -14.93
C ASN A 499 -1.37 16.27 -15.02
N LEU A 500 -1.55 16.96 -13.89
CA LEU A 500 -1.76 18.42 -13.82
C LEU A 500 -0.56 19.19 -14.37
N ALA A 501 0.65 18.67 -14.23
CA ALA A 501 1.84 19.26 -14.87
C ALA A 501 1.73 19.34 -16.41
N LEU A 502 0.88 18.51 -17.05
CA LEU A 502 0.61 18.59 -18.49
C LEU A 502 -0.27 19.78 -18.88
N LEU A 503 -0.96 20.39 -17.90
CA LEU A 503 -1.82 21.57 -18.04
C LEU A 503 -1.11 22.86 -17.64
N ALA A 504 0.22 22.90 -17.69
CA ALA A 504 1.03 24.02 -17.19
C ALA A 504 0.61 25.40 -17.71
N ASP A 505 0.10 25.51 -18.93
CA ASP A 505 -0.34 26.78 -19.53
C ASP A 505 -1.64 27.31 -18.88
N GLU A 506 -2.49 26.43 -18.34
CA GLU A 506 -3.76 26.82 -17.70
C GLU A 506 -3.55 27.41 -16.30
N PHE A 507 -2.39 27.19 -15.67
CA PHE A 507 -2.06 27.78 -14.37
C PHE A 507 -1.83 29.30 -14.43
N ALA A 508 -1.73 29.88 -15.63
CA ALA A 508 -1.72 31.34 -15.78
C ALA A 508 -3.10 31.96 -15.52
N LEU A 509 -4.18 31.18 -15.59
CA LEU A 509 -5.54 31.64 -15.34
C LEU A 509 -5.86 31.58 -13.84
N GLU A 510 -6.24 32.72 -13.26
CA GLU A 510 -6.58 32.80 -11.83
C GLU A 510 -7.80 31.94 -11.46
N ASP A 511 -8.80 31.86 -12.33
CA ASP A 511 -10.02 31.06 -12.10
C ASP A 511 -9.68 29.57 -11.98
N PHE A 512 -8.84 29.07 -12.89
CA PHE A 512 -8.38 27.68 -12.87
C PHE A 512 -7.61 27.37 -11.58
N CYS A 513 -6.67 28.25 -11.19
CA CYS A 513 -5.94 28.12 -9.94
C CYS A 513 -6.85 28.17 -8.72
N SER A 514 -7.87 29.04 -8.71
CA SER A 514 -8.81 29.17 -7.60
C SER A 514 -9.64 27.89 -7.43
N CYS A 515 -10.21 27.36 -8.51
CA CYS A 515 -10.98 26.11 -8.44
C CYS A 515 -10.12 24.93 -7.98
N LEU A 516 -8.88 24.82 -8.48
CA LEU A 516 -8.00 23.70 -8.17
C LEU A 516 -7.41 23.79 -6.75
N PHE A 517 -6.80 24.92 -6.40
CA PHE A 517 -6.15 25.07 -5.10
C PHE A 517 -7.16 25.39 -4.00
N ASP A 518 -7.95 26.45 -4.15
CA ASP A 518 -8.88 26.89 -3.11
C ASP A 518 -10.05 25.89 -2.96
N GLY A 519 -10.58 25.39 -4.08
CA GLY A 519 -11.71 24.46 -4.11
C GLY A 519 -11.38 23.01 -3.71
N PHE A 520 -10.21 22.48 -4.10
CA PHE A 520 -9.88 21.07 -3.87
C PHE A 520 -8.69 20.84 -2.93
N PHE A 521 -7.51 21.43 -3.19
CA PHE A 521 -6.33 21.11 -2.38
C PHE A 521 -6.36 21.74 -0.98
N LEU A 522 -6.67 23.03 -0.87
CA LEU A 522 -6.63 23.78 0.39
C LEU A 522 -7.81 23.44 1.32
N SER A 523 -8.92 22.91 0.79
CA SER A 523 -10.02 22.42 1.60
C SER A 523 -9.60 21.23 2.48
N ALA A 524 -8.63 20.41 2.04
CA ALA A 524 -8.11 19.26 2.78
C ALA A 524 -6.69 19.42 3.34
N SER A 525 -5.88 20.34 2.80
CA SER A 525 -4.49 20.61 3.20
C SER A 525 -4.25 20.76 4.71
N PRO A 526 -5.05 21.52 5.49
CA PRO A 526 -4.77 21.73 6.91
C PRO A 526 -4.94 20.46 7.77
N ARG A 527 -5.65 19.44 7.26
CA ARG A 527 -5.88 18.17 7.96
C ARG A 527 -4.91 17.06 7.55
N LYS A 528 -4.21 17.23 6.42
CA LYS A 528 -3.49 16.15 5.73
C LYS A 528 -2.14 16.60 5.18
N GLU A 529 -1.07 16.19 5.84
CA GLU A 529 0.30 16.53 5.46
C GLU A 529 0.67 16.05 4.05
N ASN A 530 0.16 14.89 3.62
CA ASN A 530 0.44 14.36 2.29
C ASN A 530 -0.15 15.23 1.16
N VAL A 531 -1.28 15.90 1.38
CA VAL A 531 -1.86 16.88 0.44
C VAL A 531 -0.93 18.07 0.32
N HIS A 532 -0.53 18.64 1.46
CA HIS A 532 0.40 19.76 1.53
C HIS A 532 1.70 19.46 0.75
N ARG A 533 2.29 18.28 0.99
CA ARG A 533 3.49 17.80 0.29
C ARG A 533 3.32 17.77 -1.23
N HIS A 534 2.18 17.31 -1.74
CA HIS A 534 1.91 17.22 -3.18
C HIS A 534 1.68 18.58 -3.83
N VAL A 535 1.01 19.51 -3.13
CA VAL A 535 0.82 20.88 -3.59
C VAL A 535 2.15 21.61 -3.72
N LEU A 536 3.01 21.52 -2.70
CA LEU A 536 4.35 22.13 -2.74
C LEU A 536 5.19 21.58 -3.91
N ARG A 537 5.10 20.27 -4.19
CA ARG A 537 5.75 19.69 -5.37
C ARG A 537 5.24 20.30 -6.66
N LEU A 538 3.91 20.35 -6.83
CA LEU A 538 3.28 20.94 -8.01
C LEU A 538 3.79 22.37 -8.25
N LEU A 539 3.82 23.18 -7.19
CA LEU A 539 4.32 24.56 -7.25
C LEU A 539 5.82 24.63 -7.55
N LEU A 540 6.67 23.76 -6.98
CA LEU A 540 8.10 23.74 -7.29
C LEU A 540 8.39 23.59 -8.79
N HIS A 541 7.51 22.95 -9.55
CA HIS A 541 7.66 22.83 -11.00
C HIS A 541 6.90 23.88 -11.81
N LEU A 542 5.71 24.29 -11.34
CA LEU A 542 4.83 25.17 -12.08
C LEU A 542 4.89 26.64 -11.65
N HIS A 543 5.64 26.99 -10.60
CA HIS A 543 5.76 28.36 -10.09
C HIS A 543 6.03 29.44 -11.16
N PRO A 544 6.77 29.22 -12.27
CA PRO A 544 6.97 30.26 -13.29
C PRO A 544 5.72 30.56 -14.12
N ARG A 545 4.72 29.67 -14.08
CA ARG A 545 3.49 29.71 -14.89
C ARG A 545 2.25 30.05 -14.07
N VAL A 546 2.33 29.98 -12.74
CA VAL A 546 1.23 30.35 -11.85
C VAL A 546 1.09 31.87 -11.80
N ALA A 547 -0.15 32.37 -11.81
CA ALA A 547 -0.43 33.80 -11.63
C ALA A 547 0.25 34.33 -10.34
N PRO A 548 0.98 35.46 -10.38
CA PRO A 548 1.82 35.92 -9.26
C PRO A 548 1.02 36.25 -8.00
N SER A 549 -0.15 36.88 -8.16
CA SER A 549 -1.13 37.14 -7.10
C SER A 549 -1.53 35.87 -6.35
N LYS A 550 -1.81 34.79 -7.09
CA LYS A 550 -2.16 33.48 -6.53
C LYS A 550 -0.96 32.77 -5.92
N LEU A 551 0.22 32.88 -6.51
CA LEU A 551 1.45 32.29 -5.99
C LEU A 551 1.81 32.85 -4.61
N GLU A 552 1.68 34.16 -4.41
CA GLU A 552 1.87 34.81 -3.11
C GLU A 552 0.82 34.36 -2.08
N ALA A 553 -0.45 34.25 -2.48
CA ALA A 553 -1.51 33.76 -1.62
C ALA A 553 -1.28 32.29 -1.20
N LEU A 554 -0.85 31.45 -2.13
CA LEU A 554 -0.52 30.05 -1.89
C LEU A 554 0.71 29.89 -0.99
N GLN A 555 1.73 30.73 -1.16
CA GLN A 555 2.90 30.71 -0.28
C GLN A 555 2.51 30.98 1.17
N LYS A 556 1.64 31.97 1.42
CA LYS A 556 1.11 32.25 2.76
C LYS A 556 0.22 31.12 3.29
N ALA A 557 -0.64 30.56 2.45
CA ALA A 557 -1.57 29.50 2.85
C ALA A 557 -0.87 28.15 3.15
N LEU A 558 0.30 27.92 2.54
CA LEU A 558 1.11 26.70 2.69
C LEU A 558 2.29 26.88 3.66
N GLU A 559 2.27 27.93 4.48
CA GLU A 559 3.32 28.12 5.49
C GLU A 559 3.32 26.94 6.48
N PRO A 560 4.44 26.23 6.65
CA PRO A 560 4.49 25.05 7.50
C PRO A 560 4.31 25.44 8.97
N THR A 561 3.35 24.82 9.63
CA THR A 561 3.16 24.95 11.08
C THR A 561 4.24 24.18 11.85
N GLY A 562 4.41 24.48 13.14
CA GLY A 562 5.38 23.78 14.00
C GLY A 562 5.25 22.25 13.99
N GLN A 563 4.02 21.76 13.80
CA GLN A 563 3.65 20.33 13.71
C GLN A 563 3.91 19.69 12.34
N SER A 564 4.30 20.46 11.32
CA SER A 564 4.58 19.92 9.99
C SER A 564 5.88 19.10 9.99
N GLY A 565 5.88 17.98 9.27
CA GLY A 565 7.04 17.11 9.14
C GLY A 565 8.19 17.78 8.38
N GLU A 566 9.39 17.24 8.56
CA GLU A 566 10.63 17.78 7.98
C GLU A 566 10.57 17.87 6.46
N ALA A 567 9.96 16.88 5.79
CA ALA A 567 9.84 16.85 4.34
C ALA A 567 9.02 18.03 3.78
N VAL A 568 7.97 18.46 4.49
CA VAL A 568 7.15 19.62 4.07
C VAL A 568 7.93 20.92 4.27
N LYS A 569 8.63 21.05 5.41
CA LYS A 569 9.49 22.20 5.70
C LYS A 569 10.60 22.34 4.66
N GLU A 570 11.22 21.23 4.28
CA GLU A 570 12.26 21.20 3.24
C GLU A 570 11.70 21.63 1.87
N LEU A 571 10.54 21.10 1.46
CA LEU A 571 9.90 21.46 0.19
C LEU A 571 9.48 22.94 0.16
N TYR A 572 8.99 23.48 1.28
CA TYR A 572 8.62 24.89 1.41
C TYR A 572 9.84 25.81 1.29
N SER A 573 10.95 25.48 1.98
CA SER A 573 12.22 26.20 1.87
C SER A 573 12.73 26.25 0.42
N GLN A 574 12.68 25.10 -0.27
CA GLN A 574 13.07 25.01 -1.68
C GLN A 574 12.19 25.87 -2.59
N LEU A 575 10.90 26.01 -2.27
CA LEU A 575 10.00 26.87 -3.02
C LEU A 575 10.39 28.34 -2.83
N GLY A 576 10.68 28.76 -1.60
CA GLY A 576 11.20 30.10 -1.30
C GLY A 576 12.46 30.44 -2.10
N GLU A 577 13.47 29.57 -2.06
CA GLU A 577 14.71 29.74 -2.83
C GLU A 577 14.46 29.87 -4.35
N LYS A 578 13.48 29.14 -4.88
CA LYS A 578 13.13 29.19 -6.30
C LYS A 578 12.41 30.47 -6.69
N LEU A 579 11.57 31.02 -5.81
CA LEU A 579 10.89 32.29 -6.02
C LEU A 579 11.88 33.46 -6.01
N GLU A 580 12.83 33.48 -5.06
CA GLU A 580 13.89 34.49 -5.00
C GLU A 580 14.75 34.50 -6.27
N GLN A 581 15.11 33.32 -6.79
CA GLN A 581 15.83 33.17 -8.06
C GLN A 581 15.03 33.73 -9.27
N LEU A 582 13.70 33.67 -9.21
CA LEU A 582 12.82 34.12 -10.28
C LEU A 582 12.66 35.65 -10.25
N ASP A 583 12.57 36.24 -9.05
CA ASP A 583 12.55 37.69 -8.86
C ASP A 583 13.88 38.33 -9.25
N HIS A 584 15.02 37.67 -9.00
CA HIS A 584 16.34 38.14 -9.46
C HIS A 584 16.54 38.03 -10.99
N ARG A 585 15.68 37.29 -11.68
CA ARG A 585 15.72 37.11 -13.14
C ARG A 585 14.83 38.12 -13.89
N LYS A 586 13.99 38.89 -13.20
CA LYS A 586 13.35 40.07 -13.79
C LYS A 586 14.43 41.13 -14.06
N PRO A 587 14.61 41.64 -15.30
CA PRO A 587 15.56 42.71 -15.54
C PRO A 587 15.12 43.96 -14.77
N SER A 588 16.07 44.59 -14.07
CA SER A 588 15.90 45.91 -13.46
C SER A 588 15.29 46.91 -14.44
N PRO A 589 14.49 47.89 -13.97
CA PRO A 589 13.89 48.90 -14.83
C PRO A 589 14.97 49.70 -15.56
N ALA A 590 14.65 50.06 -16.80
CA ALA A 590 15.44 50.80 -17.75
C ALA A 590 16.39 51.83 -17.11
N GLN A 591 17.68 51.73 -17.45
CA GLN A 591 18.57 52.88 -17.38
C GLN A 591 17.93 54.03 -18.16
N ALA A 592 17.85 55.18 -17.49
CA ALA A 592 17.27 56.40 -18.01
C ALA A 592 17.78 56.69 -19.43
N ALA A 593 16.84 57.05 -20.31
CA ALA A 593 17.14 57.60 -21.62
C ALA A 593 18.04 58.84 -21.46
N GLU A 594 19.29 58.74 -21.92
CA GLU A 594 20.06 59.93 -22.28
C GLU A 594 19.40 60.52 -23.53
N THR A 595 18.87 61.73 -23.37
CA THR A 595 18.32 62.58 -24.43
C THR A 595 19.33 62.81 -25.55
N PRO A 596 19.00 62.55 -26.83
CA PRO A 596 19.72 63.13 -27.95
C PRO A 596 19.17 64.54 -28.22
N ALA A 597 20.05 65.54 -28.23
CA ALA A 597 19.74 66.91 -28.64
C ALA A 597 19.69 67.01 -30.18
N LEU A 598 18.66 67.71 -30.71
CA LEU A 598 18.65 68.69 -31.83
C LEU A 598 19.32 68.23 -33.18
N GLU A 599 18.74 68.29 -34.39
CA GLU A 599 17.78 69.20 -35.04
C GLU A 599 17.08 68.56 -36.28
N LEU A 600 16.04 69.26 -36.76
CA LEU A 600 15.19 69.09 -37.96
C LEU A 600 15.92 69.47 -39.32
N PRO A 601 15.27 69.55 -40.52
CA PRO A 601 14.94 68.43 -41.42
C PRO A 601 15.15 68.68 -42.96
N LEU A 602 14.89 67.61 -43.78
CA LEU A 602 14.52 67.54 -45.23
C LEU A 602 15.62 67.59 -46.35
N PRO A 603 15.38 67.09 -47.61
CA PRO A 603 14.23 66.37 -48.20
C PRO A 603 14.49 65.13 -49.14
N SER A 604 13.42 64.32 -49.28
CA SER A 604 12.86 63.38 -50.32
C SER A 604 13.61 62.72 -51.53
N ALA A 605 13.22 61.43 -51.72
CA ALA A 605 12.88 60.65 -52.97
C ALA A 605 13.97 59.78 -53.66
N PRO A 606 13.63 58.75 -54.49
CA PRO A 606 12.53 57.77 -54.50
C PRO A 606 13.02 56.28 -54.69
N ALA A 607 12.10 55.30 -54.65
CA ALA A 607 12.36 53.85 -54.77
C ALA A 607 12.68 53.35 -56.21
N PRO A 608 13.28 52.15 -56.35
CA PRO A 608 13.04 51.28 -57.51
C PRO A 608 12.65 49.82 -57.14
N ALA A 609 11.93 49.18 -58.07
CA ALA A 609 11.30 47.86 -58.01
C ALA A 609 12.23 46.70 -58.50
N PRO A 610 11.81 45.41 -58.46
CA PRO A 610 12.68 44.24 -58.21
C PRO A 610 13.10 43.43 -59.46
N ALA A 611 14.04 42.48 -59.29
CA ALA A 611 14.43 41.46 -60.28
C ALA A 611 15.03 40.19 -59.58
N PRO A 612 15.23 39.03 -60.25
CA PRO A 612 14.53 37.77 -59.95
C PRO A 612 15.44 36.58 -59.53
N ALA A 613 14.82 35.46 -59.12
CA ALA A 613 15.47 34.22 -58.69
C ALA A 613 16.05 33.37 -59.84
N PRO A 614 17.14 32.59 -59.62
CA PRO A 614 17.63 31.62 -60.59
C PRO A 614 17.23 30.17 -60.26
N ALA A 615 17.03 29.37 -61.32
CA ALA A 615 16.77 27.93 -61.34
C ALA A 615 18.06 27.15 -61.76
N PRO A 616 18.07 25.79 -61.74
CA PRO A 616 19.24 24.96 -61.41
C PRO A 616 20.11 24.56 -62.60
N ALA A 617 21.33 24.07 -62.32
CA ALA A 617 22.19 23.41 -63.30
C ALA A 617 22.61 22.01 -62.83
N THR A 618 22.28 21.02 -63.65
CA THR A 618 22.74 19.64 -63.67
C THR A 618 24.16 19.51 -64.22
N LEU A 619 24.97 18.65 -63.61
CA LEU A 619 25.75 17.59 -64.26
C LEU A 619 26.04 16.48 -63.23
#